data_AF-A0A2G3LAP8-F1
#
_entry.id   AF-A0A2G3LAP8-F1
#
_cell.length_a   1.000
_cell.length_b   1.000
_cell.length_c   1.000
_cell.angle_alpha   90.00
_cell.angle_beta   90.00
_cell.angle_gamma   90.00
#
_symmetry.space_group_name_H-M   'P 1'
#
loop_
_entity.id
_entity.type
_entity.pdbx_description
1 polymer ?
#
loop_
_entity_poly.entity_id
_entity_poly.type
_entity_poly.pdbx_seq_one_letter_code
_entity_poly.pdbx_strand_id
1 'polypeptide(L)'
;MAQETPKDNTGFTLPAPASAPPAADAPAASAAATTATTEPAPALDPVSTTDTSSRDTLVGGVVLLLLFIAFFFAKNAYANGLVAKRVPPNKANASGWWLFIFLASLATGVVLAAVNAHKFLAPLFMGPLVLVGLVALLLTFTSSRR
;
A
#
# COMPACT_ATOMS: atom_id res chain seq x y z
N MET A 1 10.00 -19.48 51.27
CA MET A 1 11.40 -19.90 51.04
C MET A 1 11.51 -20.39 49.59
N ALA A 2 12.67 -20.14 48.96
CA ALA A 2 13.18 -20.44 47.59
C ALA A 2 12.40 -21.43 46.69
N GLN A 3 12.11 -21.11 45.41
CA GLN A 3 12.87 -21.47 44.16
C GLN A 3 13.19 -22.98 44.06
N GLU A 4 12.89 -23.72 42.98
CA GLU A 4 13.41 -23.59 41.61
C GLU A 4 12.53 -24.33 40.57
N THR A 5 12.48 -23.81 39.34
CA THR A 5 12.32 -24.57 38.07
C THR A 5 13.68 -24.46 37.36
N PRO A 6 14.19 -25.43 36.56
CA PRO A 6 13.60 -25.73 35.22
C PRO A 6 13.94 -27.11 34.56
N LYS A 7 13.36 -27.33 33.35
CA LYS A 7 13.84 -28.16 32.21
C LYS A 7 13.81 -29.70 32.40
N ASP A 8 13.34 -30.55 31.49
CA ASP A 8 13.54 -30.58 30.04
C ASP A 8 12.46 -31.36 29.27
N ASN A 9 12.35 -30.98 28.00
CA ASN A 9 11.51 -31.53 26.94
C ASN A 9 11.87 -32.96 26.57
N THR A 10 10.87 -33.76 26.18
CA THR A 10 10.81 -34.63 24.97
C THR A 10 9.58 -35.53 25.11
N GLY A 11 8.62 -35.64 24.21
CA GLY A 11 8.56 -35.31 22.79
C GLY A 11 7.59 -36.33 22.17
N PHE A 12 6.57 -35.82 21.46
CA PHE A 12 5.55 -36.55 20.71
C PHE A 12 6.07 -37.86 20.05
N THR A 13 5.43 -38.99 20.29
CA THR A 13 5.70 -40.25 19.56
C THR A 13 4.64 -40.46 18.48
N LEU A 14 5.06 -40.47 17.22
CA LEU A 14 4.22 -40.88 16.08
C LEU A 14 4.25 -42.42 15.93
N PRO A 15 3.13 -43.09 15.60
CA PRO A 15 3.12 -44.51 15.29
C PRO A 15 3.98 -44.85 14.07
N ALA A 16 4.77 -45.92 14.15
CA ALA A 16 5.67 -46.35 13.09
C ALA A 16 4.90 -46.85 11.84
N PRO A 17 5.40 -46.57 10.62
CA PRO A 17 4.83 -47.11 9.38
C PRO A 17 5.19 -48.59 9.27
N ALA A 18 4.19 -49.48 9.29
CA ALA A 18 4.40 -50.89 9.06
C ALA A 18 4.46 -51.18 7.55
N SER A 19 5.63 -51.59 7.06
CA SER A 19 5.80 -52.19 5.73
C SER A 19 6.77 -53.37 5.82
N ALA A 20 6.29 -54.62 5.62
CA ALA A 20 6.86 -55.64 4.71
C ALA A 20 6.06 -57.00 4.71
N PRO A 21 6.08 -57.80 3.60
CA PRO A 21 5.04 -58.74 3.10
C PRO A 21 5.41 -60.26 3.31
N PRO A 22 4.79 -61.35 2.73
CA PRO A 22 3.74 -61.51 1.67
C PRO A 22 2.65 -62.63 1.88
N ALA A 23 1.55 -62.59 1.10
CA ALA A 23 0.86 -63.76 0.51
C ALA A 23 -0.21 -63.31 -0.49
N ALA A 24 -0.31 -64.02 -1.63
CA ALA A 24 -0.99 -63.66 -2.86
C ALA A 24 -2.52 -63.81 -2.84
N ASP A 25 -3.23 -62.93 -3.56
CA ASP A 25 -4.00 -63.31 -4.76
C ASP A 25 -4.47 -62.06 -5.55
N ALA A 26 -4.37 -62.15 -6.88
CA ALA A 26 -4.78 -61.17 -7.89
C ALA A 26 -6.32 -61.22 -8.14
N PRO A 27 -6.99 -60.29 -8.87
CA PRO A 27 -6.47 -59.42 -9.92
C PRO A 27 -6.87 -57.93 -9.85
N ALA A 28 -6.13 -57.16 -10.65
CA ALA A 28 -6.16 -55.72 -10.81
C ALA A 28 -7.51 -55.18 -11.32
N ALA A 29 -8.01 -54.14 -10.65
CA ALA A 29 -8.87 -53.13 -11.25
C ALA A 29 -8.07 -51.83 -11.33
N SER A 30 -7.62 -51.51 -12.54
CA SER A 30 -6.92 -50.27 -12.87
C SER A 30 -7.88 -49.09 -12.71
N ALA A 31 -7.81 -48.39 -11.58
CA ALA A 31 -8.42 -47.08 -11.46
C ALA A 31 -7.55 -46.12 -12.26
N ALA A 32 -8.03 -45.78 -13.46
CA ALA A 32 -7.45 -44.76 -14.30
C ALA A 32 -7.39 -43.44 -13.50
N ALA A 33 -6.20 -43.12 -12.97
CA ALA A 33 -5.90 -41.78 -12.52
C ALA A 33 -5.87 -40.91 -13.78
N THR A 34 -6.97 -40.21 -14.03
CA THR A 34 -6.99 -39.10 -14.96
C THR A 34 -5.92 -38.11 -14.50
N THR A 35 -4.78 -38.11 -15.19
CA THR A 35 -3.86 -36.98 -15.17
C THR A 35 -4.60 -35.80 -15.78
N ALA A 36 -5.31 -35.06 -14.94
CA ALA A 36 -5.67 -33.70 -15.25
C ALA A 36 -4.34 -32.92 -15.31
N THR A 37 -3.82 -32.76 -16.52
CA THR A 37 -2.86 -31.70 -16.82
C THR A 37 -3.60 -30.40 -16.56
N THR A 38 -3.53 -29.92 -15.32
CA THR A 38 -3.86 -28.54 -15.00
C THR A 38 -2.77 -27.70 -15.66
N GLU A 39 -3.14 -27.06 -16.77
CA GLU A 39 -2.45 -25.88 -17.28
C GLU A 39 -2.14 -24.99 -16.07
N PRO A 40 -0.88 -24.63 -15.78
CA PRO A 40 -0.61 -23.63 -14.78
C PRO A 40 -1.19 -22.34 -15.35
N ALA A 41 -2.43 -22.02 -14.94
CA ALA A 41 -2.91 -20.65 -14.97
C ALA A 41 -1.77 -19.80 -14.41
N PRO A 42 -1.40 -18.68 -15.04
CA PRO A 42 -0.33 -17.84 -14.55
C PRO A 42 -0.67 -17.53 -13.10
N ALA A 43 0.06 -18.16 -12.18
CA ALA A 43 0.00 -17.79 -10.79
C ALA A 43 0.40 -16.33 -10.82
N LEU A 44 -0.58 -15.45 -10.54
CA LEU A 44 -0.26 -14.11 -10.11
C LEU A 44 0.59 -14.36 -8.88
N ASP A 45 1.92 -14.30 -9.04
CA ASP A 45 2.86 -14.40 -7.95
C ASP A 45 2.27 -13.56 -6.82
N PRO A 46 2.06 -14.13 -5.62
CA PRO A 46 1.53 -13.34 -4.52
C PRO A 46 2.49 -12.16 -4.40
N VAL A 47 1.97 -10.97 -4.76
CA VAL A 47 2.65 -9.68 -4.69
C VAL A 47 3.53 -9.76 -3.47
N SER A 48 4.85 -9.82 -3.68
CA SER A 48 5.81 -10.08 -2.62
C SER A 48 5.42 -9.17 -1.47
N THR A 49 4.87 -9.76 -0.40
CA THR A 49 4.26 -9.02 0.69
C THR A 49 5.42 -8.46 1.49
N THR A 50 6.01 -7.40 0.96
CA THR A 50 6.96 -6.58 1.68
C THR A 50 6.13 -5.92 2.77
N ASP A 51 6.22 -6.47 3.97
CA ASP A 51 5.53 -5.95 5.14
C ASP A 51 6.01 -4.52 5.39
N THR A 52 5.09 -3.56 5.34
CA THR A 52 5.38 -2.18 5.68
C THR A 52 5.40 -2.05 7.21
N SER A 53 6.55 -1.67 7.77
CA SER A 53 6.70 -1.45 9.21
C SER A 53 5.82 -0.31 9.71
N SER A 54 5.16 -0.51 10.87
CA SER A 54 4.32 0.53 11.51
C SER A 54 5.11 1.79 11.90
N ARG A 55 6.43 1.65 12.13
CA ARG A 55 7.30 2.79 12.40
C ARG A 55 7.41 3.68 11.16
N ASP A 56 7.59 3.07 9.99
CA ASP A 56 7.79 3.80 8.74
C ASP A 56 6.50 4.49 8.31
N THR A 57 5.34 3.84 8.50
CA THR A 57 4.04 4.50 8.27
C THR A 57 3.79 5.64 9.24
N LEU A 58 4.15 5.50 10.52
CA LEU A 58 4.02 6.57 11.51
C LEU A 58 4.92 7.76 11.19
N VAL A 59 6.19 7.52 10.84
CA VAL A 59 7.11 8.57 10.40
C VAL A 59 6.60 9.25 9.13
N GLY A 60 6.16 8.47 8.15
CA GLY A 60 5.55 9.00 6.92
C GLY A 60 4.34 9.88 7.21
N GLY A 61 3.45 9.45 8.11
CA GLY A 61 2.29 10.23 8.54
C GLY A 61 2.65 11.55 9.24
N VAL A 62 3.68 11.54 10.10
CA VAL A 62 4.17 12.77 10.76
C VAL A 62 4.78 13.73 9.74
N VAL A 63 5.58 13.23 8.80
CA VAL A 63 6.15 14.04 7.71
C VAL A 63 5.05 14.62 6.85
N LEU A 64 4.03 13.83 6.50
CA LEU A 64 2.87 14.28 5.74
C LEU A 64 2.11 15.40 6.46
N LEU A 65 1.93 15.28 7.78
CA LEU A 65 1.29 16.30 8.60
C LEU A 65 2.07 17.62 8.59
N LEU A 66 3.40 17.56 8.77
CA LEU A 66 4.26 18.74 8.69
C LEU A 66 4.21 19.41 7.31
N LEU A 67 4.19 18.61 6.24
CA LEU A 67 4.02 19.11 4.89
C LEU A 67 2.67 19.80 4.70
N PHE A 68 1.58 19.22 5.22
CA PHE A 68 0.26 19.85 5.14
C PHE A 68 0.23 21.19 5.88
N ILE A 69 0.87 21.28 7.05
CA ILE A 69 1.04 22.55 7.76
C ILE A 69 1.77 23.57 6.87
N ALA A 70 2.90 23.18 6.27
CA ALA A 70 3.62 24.05 5.33
C ALA A 70 2.75 24.46 4.13
N PHE A 71 1.91 23.57 3.61
CA PHE A 71 1.02 23.85 2.49
C PHE A 71 -0.12 24.79 2.84
N PHE A 72 -0.55 24.87 4.11
CA PHE A 72 -1.49 25.93 4.54
C PHE A 72 -0.89 27.33 4.36
N PHE A 73 0.41 27.49 4.63
CA PHE A 73 1.10 28.75 4.36
C PHE A 73 1.20 29.01 2.86
N ALA A 74 1.54 28.00 2.06
CA ALA A 74 1.59 28.12 0.60
C ALA A 74 0.22 28.51 0.01
N LYS A 75 -0.86 27.87 0.47
CA LYS A 75 -2.26 28.21 0.13
C LYS A 75 -2.57 29.66 0.45
N ASN A 76 -2.30 30.09 1.67
CA ASN A 76 -2.64 31.43 2.14
C ASN A 76 -1.83 32.51 1.39
N ALA A 77 -0.53 32.26 1.19
CA ALA A 77 0.35 33.15 0.43
C ALA A 77 -0.10 33.27 -1.04
N TYR A 78 -0.46 32.15 -1.67
CA TYR A 78 -0.92 32.14 -3.06
C TYR A 78 -2.24 32.88 -3.25
N ALA A 79 -3.23 32.60 -2.40
CA ALA A 79 -4.53 33.28 -2.44
C ALA A 79 -4.37 34.79 -2.23
N ASN A 80 -3.60 35.21 -1.22
CA ASN A 80 -3.35 36.62 -0.94
C ASN A 80 -2.57 37.30 -2.08
N GLY A 81 -1.62 36.59 -2.69
CA GLY A 81 -0.90 37.07 -3.87
C GLY A 81 -1.80 37.30 -5.08
N LEU A 82 -2.84 36.48 -5.27
CA LEU A 82 -3.82 36.68 -6.34
C LEU A 82 -4.77 37.85 -6.07
N VAL A 83 -5.18 38.04 -4.81
CA VAL A 83 -5.96 39.23 -4.42
C VAL A 83 -5.15 40.51 -4.65
N ALA A 84 -3.86 40.52 -4.28
CA ALA A 84 -2.95 41.63 -4.59
C ALA A 84 -2.83 41.87 -6.10
N LYS A 85 -2.92 40.79 -6.89
CA LYS A 85 -3.01 40.82 -8.35
C LYS A 85 -4.46 40.99 -8.85
N ARG A 86 -5.36 41.67 -8.12
CA ARG A 86 -6.72 42.04 -8.58
C ARG A 86 -7.61 40.87 -9.05
N VAL A 87 -7.33 39.63 -8.64
CA VAL A 87 -8.25 38.50 -8.85
C VAL A 87 -9.36 38.58 -7.80
N PRO A 88 -10.64 38.34 -8.13
CA PRO A 88 -11.73 38.35 -7.15
C PRO A 88 -11.44 37.45 -5.94
N PRO A 89 -11.73 37.88 -4.70
CA PRO A 89 -11.38 37.13 -3.49
C PRO A 89 -11.91 35.71 -3.46
N ASN A 90 -13.11 35.49 -4.00
CA ASN A 90 -13.73 34.17 -4.08
C ASN A 90 -12.91 33.23 -4.99
N LYS A 91 -12.51 33.70 -6.19
CA LYS A 91 -11.69 32.95 -7.13
C LYS A 91 -10.28 32.70 -6.58
N ALA A 92 -9.70 33.70 -5.92
CA ALA A 92 -8.39 33.58 -5.28
C ALA A 92 -8.39 32.53 -4.16
N ASN A 93 -9.40 32.52 -3.28
CA ASN A 93 -9.51 31.50 -2.23
C ASN A 93 -9.72 30.10 -2.82
N ALA A 94 -10.60 29.96 -3.83
CA ALA A 94 -10.80 28.68 -4.52
C ALA A 94 -9.49 28.16 -5.12
N SER A 95 -8.71 29.02 -5.78
CA SER A 95 -7.42 28.63 -6.36
C SER A 95 -6.40 28.18 -5.31
N GLY A 96 -6.39 28.81 -4.13
CA GLY A 96 -5.55 28.38 -3.02
C GLY A 96 -5.96 27.00 -2.49
N TRP A 97 -7.25 26.69 -2.46
CA TRP A 97 -7.75 25.36 -2.10
C TRP A 97 -7.35 24.30 -3.13
N TRP A 98 -7.48 24.60 -4.42
CA TRP A 98 -7.03 23.70 -5.49
C TRP A 98 -5.52 23.45 -5.43
N LEU A 99 -4.73 24.51 -5.18
CA LEU A 99 -3.29 24.39 -5.01
C LEU A 99 -2.94 23.48 -3.83
N PHE A 100 -3.63 23.66 -2.69
CA PHE A 100 -3.44 22.80 -1.53
C PHE A 100 -3.72 21.33 -1.84
N ILE A 101 -4.82 21.03 -2.54
CA ILE A 101 -5.17 19.65 -2.92
C ILE A 101 -4.09 19.05 -3.83
N PHE A 102 -3.58 19.83 -4.79
CA PHE A 102 -2.49 19.38 -5.66
C PHE A 102 -1.21 19.08 -4.89
N LEU A 103 -0.76 19.99 -4.01
CA LEU A 103 0.43 19.76 -3.17
C LEU A 103 0.22 18.58 -2.21
N ALA A 104 -0.97 18.45 -1.64
CA ALA A 104 -1.32 17.36 -0.74
C ALA A 104 -1.31 16.01 -1.45
N SER A 105 -1.85 15.91 -2.66
CA SER A 105 -1.83 14.65 -3.43
C SER A 105 -0.41 14.30 -3.87
N LEU A 106 0.37 15.27 -4.33
CA LEU A 106 1.78 15.07 -4.70
C LEU A 106 2.60 14.59 -3.50
N ALA A 107 2.47 15.26 -2.35
CA ALA A 107 3.16 14.89 -1.13
C ALA A 107 2.74 13.51 -0.62
N THR A 108 1.44 13.18 -0.71
CA THR A 108 0.95 11.84 -0.36
C THR A 108 1.63 10.78 -1.22
N GLY A 109 1.78 11.02 -2.53
CA GLY A 109 2.46 10.11 -3.44
C GLY A 109 3.94 9.95 -3.12
N VAL A 110 4.62 11.06 -2.83
CA VAL A 110 6.04 11.06 -2.44
C VAL A 110 6.26 10.33 -1.11
N VAL A 111 5.43 10.60 -0.10
CA VAL A 111 5.53 9.95 1.22
C VAL A 111 5.24 8.45 1.11
N LEU A 112 4.18 8.07 0.39
CA LEU A 112 3.84 6.67 0.15
C LEU A 112 4.98 5.94 -0.58
N ALA A 113 5.56 6.55 -1.62
CA ALA A 113 6.71 6.00 -2.33
C ALA A 113 7.94 5.86 -1.41
N ALA A 114 8.18 6.82 -0.53
CA ALA A 114 9.27 6.75 0.45
C ALA A 114 9.06 5.67 1.51
N VAL A 115 7.82 5.42 1.93
CA VAL A 115 7.49 4.37 2.91
C VAL A 115 7.62 2.98 2.29
N ASN A 116 7.07 2.77 1.08
CA ASN A 116 7.24 1.52 0.34
C ASN A 116 6.90 1.72 -1.15
N ALA A 117 7.91 1.95 -1.98
CA ALA A 117 7.74 2.15 -3.42
C ALA A 117 7.14 0.93 -4.13
N HIS A 118 7.53 -0.30 -3.75
CA HIS A 118 7.04 -1.51 -4.42
C HIS A 118 5.52 -1.70 -4.27
N LYS A 119 4.97 -1.32 -3.11
CA LYS A 119 3.54 -1.46 -2.81
C LYS A 119 2.72 -0.25 -3.27
N PHE A 120 3.22 0.96 -3.02
CA PHE A 120 2.41 2.17 -3.18
C PHE A 120 2.57 2.88 -4.52
N LEU A 121 3.59 2.52 -5.31
CA LEU A 121 3.72 3.02 -6.68
C LEU A 121 2.89 2.19 -7.68
N ALA A 122 2.19 1.16 -7.19
CA ALA A 122 1.25 0.38 -7.99
C ALA A 122 0.19 1.32 -8.63
N PRO A 123 -0.18 1.09 -9.91
CA PRO A 123 -1.15 1.94 -10.62
C PRO A 123 -2.49 2.10 -9.90
N LEU A 124 -2.87 1.11 -9.08
CA LEU A 124 -4.11 1.15 -8.29
C LEU A 124 -4.14 2.30 -7.27
N PHE A 125 -3.00 2.63 -6.64
CA PHE A 125 -2.90 3.73 -5.68
C PHE A 125 -2.50 5.04 -6.36
N MET A 126 -1.51 4.98 -7.26
CA MET A 126 -1.01 6.18 -7.93
C MET A 126 -1.98 6.75 -8.96
N GLY A 127 -2.76 5.90 -9.66
CA GLY A 127 -3.69 6.34 -10.70
C GLY A 127 -4.70 7.37 -10.19
N PRO A 128 -5.51 7.06 -9.16
CA PRO A 128 -6.44 8.01 -8.57
C PRO A 128 -5.73 9.25 -8.00
N LEU A 129 -4.58 9.06 -7.36
CA LEU A 129 -3.85 10.14 -6.71
C LEU A 129 -3.31 11.18 -7.71
N VAL A 130 -2.74 10.69 -8.81
CA VAL A 130 -2.27 11.51 -9.94
C VAL A 130 -3.44 12.18 -10.62
N LEU A 131 -4.55 11.46 -10.86
CA LEU A 131 -5.75 12.04 -11.45
C LEU A 131 -6.30 13.21 -10.63
N VAL A 132 -6.44 13.04 -9.32
CA VAL A 132 -6.85 14.12 -8.41
C VAL A 132 -5.86 15.28 -8.44
N GLY A 133 -4.56 14.98 -8.44
CA GLY A 133 -3.51 16.00 -8.55
C GLY A 133 -3.60 16.82 -9.84
N LEU A 134 -3.77 16.16 -10.99
CA LEU A 134 -3.88 16.84 -12.28
C LEU A 134 -5.16 17.69 -12.38
N VAL A 135 -6.29 17.17 -11.92
CA VAL A 135 -7.55 17.93 -11.86
C VAL A 135 -7.40 19.16 -10.97
N ALA A 136 -6.82 18.99 -9.77
CA ALA A 136 -6.59 20.09 -8.85
C ALA A 136 -5.62 21.13 -9.43
N LEU A 137 -4.56 20.69 -10.12
CA LEU A 137 -3.63 21.59 -10.81
C LEU A 137 -4.33 22.41 -11.89
N LEU A 138 -5.14 21.76 -12.74
CA LEU A 138 -5.92 22.44 -13.77
C LEU A 138 -6.88 23.47 -13.17
N LEU A 139 -7.56 23.10 -12.09
CA LEU A 139 -8.50 23.98 -11.41
C LEU A 139 -7.82 25.14 -10.69
N THR A 140 -6.60 24.95 -10.19
CA THR A 140 -5.76 26.02 -9.65
C THR A 140 -5.53 27.11 -10.70
N PHE A 141 -5.09 26.73 -11.90
CA PHE A 141 -4.79 27.70 -12.96
C PHE A 141 -6.02 28.33 -13.59
N THR A 142 -7.12 27.57 -13.76
CA THR A 142 -8.36 28.14 -14.32
C THR A 142 -9.04 29.11 -13.35
N SER A 143 -9.01 28.82 -12.04
CA SER A 143 -9.54 29.73 -11.02
C SER A 143 -8.66 30.95 -10.76
N SER A 144 -7.34 30.87 -10.98
CA SER A 144 -6.41 32.00 -10.82
C SER A 144 -6.46 33.03 -11.97
N ARG A 145 -7.16 32.74 -13.08
CA ARG A 145 -7.30 33.69 -14.20
C ARG A 145 -8.14 34.90 -13.79
N ARG A 146 -7.69 36.09 -14.20
CA ARG A 146 -8.44 37.35 -14.06
C ARG A 146 -9.66 37.34 -14.95
#